data_AF-A0A0C4F6D8-F1
#
_entry.id   AF-A0A0C4F6D8-F1
#
_cell.length_a   1.000
_cell.length_b   1.000
_cell.length_c   1.000
_cell.angle_alpha   90.00
_cell.angle_beta   90.00
_cell.angle_gamma   90.00
#
_symmetry.space_group_name_H-M   'P 1'
#
loop_
_entity.id
_entity.type
_entity.pdbx_description
1 polymer ?
#
loop_
_entity_poly.entity_id
_entity_poly.type
_entity_poly.pdbx_seq_one_letter_code
_entity_poly.pdbx_strand_id
1 'polypeptide(L)'
;MRAFQVLFAKRLQLTLLTGLVASPWLAPLEVAAESEQLSFLPTPNPATGSSPSVPGTDHPNLIFASFAGLLQQWPNTYAYSGHSIIPGVVPRGTLLYHGTNHQSQTPPPSEGLEWLAFNPEYSYVIHAHRLGQVDLYTYTATRALRVIYFDGQSSSLGTPGFMDSQSVLINGTISERFGDDGRYIQAEYDRAHELCKIGEQWGFEGVVRRNTGFELMWCDFTKGVE
;
A
#
# COMPACT_ATOMS: atom_id res chain seq x y z
N MET A 1 6.21 77.61 -4.12
CA MET A 1 7.35 78.44 -3.66
C MET A 1 8.63 77.80 -4.16
N ARG A 2 9.50 78.61 -4.76
CA ARG A 2 10.82 78.23 -5.32
C ARG A 2 11.89 78.19 -4.22
N ALA A 3 12.87 77.30 -4.36
CA ALA A 3 14.30 77.51 -4.04
C ALA A 3 15.08 76.33 -4.65
N PHE A 4 15.82 76.47 -5.76
CA PHE A 4 17.22 76.95 -5.92
C PHE A 4 18.23 76.23 -4.99
N GLN A 5 18.91 75.20 -5.52
CA GLN A 5 20.28 75.22 -6.09
C GLN A 5 21.38 75.48 -5.07
N VAL A 6 22.36 74.55 -4.95
CA VAL A 6 23.79 74.83 -5.16
C VAL A 6 24.48 73.54 -5.65
N LEU A 7 25.05 73.61 -6.86
CA LEU A 7 26.14 72.74 -7.32
C LEU A 7 27.47 73.32 -6.82
N PHE A 8 28.43 72.48 -6.44
CA PHE A 8 29.85 72.78 -6.64
C PHE A 8 30.63 71.53 -7.05
N ALA A 9 31.64 71.76 -7.87
CA ALA A 9 32.13 70.86 -8.90
C ALA A 9 33.49 70.22 -8.58
N LYS A 10 33.70 69.07 -9.25
CA LYS A 10 34.95 68.51 -9.80
C LYS A 10 36.10 68.19 -8.84
N ARG A 11 36.53 66.92 -8.90
CA ARG A 11 37.84 66.57 -9.48
C ARG A 11 37.82 65.18 -10.09
N LEU A 12 38.22 65.15 -11.36
CA LEU A 12 38.47 63.99 -12.21
C LEU A 12 39.85 63.44 -11.87
N GLN A 13 39.98 62.16 -11.54
CA GLN A 13 41.22 61.42 -11.72
C GLN A 13 40.92 60.12 -12.46
N LEU A 14 41.63 59.96 -13.57
CA LEU A 14 41.59 58.85 -14.50
C LEU A 14 42.82 57.99 -14.20
N THR A 15 42.64 56.72 -13.85
CA THR A 15 43.70 55.71 -13.93
C THR A 15 43.12 54.35 -14.32
N LEU A 16 43.91 53.65 -15.13
CA LEU A 16 43.57 52.62 -16.11
C LEU A 16 43.22 51.23 -15.54
N LEU A 17 42.37 50.55 -16.32
CA LEU A 17 42.10 49.10 -16.48
C LEU A 17 42.86 48.10 -15.60
N THR A 18 42.09 47.18 -14.99
CA THR A 18 42.13 45.74 -15.34
C THR A 18 40.74 45.12 -15.14
N GLY A 19 40.23 44.45 -16.17
CA GLY A 19 38.95 43.76 -16.14
C GLY A 19 39.05 42.46 -15.35
N LEU A 20 38.12 42.25 -14.44
CA LEU A 20 37.76 40.96 -13.87
C LEU A 20 36.24 40.83 -14.01
N VAL A 21 35.83 40.07 -15.02
CA VAL A 21 34.45 39.63 -15.16
C VAL A 21 34.21 38.64 -14.04
N ALA A 22 33.51 39.07 -13.00
CA ALA A 22 32.94 38.16 -12.02
C ALA A 22 31.77 37.44 -12.70
N SER A 23 32.05 36.28 -13.29
CA SER A 23 31.03 35.33 -13.74
C SER A 23 30.13 34.99 -12.55
N PRO A 24 28.79 35.03 -12.70
CA PRO A 24 27.91 34.47 -11.69
C PRO A 24 28.19 32.98 -11.67
N TRP A 25 28.69 32.50 -10.54
CA TRP A 25 28.85 31.08 -10.31
C TRP A 25 27.50 30.42 -10.50
N LEU A 26 27.46 29.52 -11.49
CA LEU A 26 26.41 28.54 -11.67
C LEU A 26 26.26 27.79 -10.36
N ALA A 27 25.10 27.93 -9.71
CA ALA A 27 24.66 26.97 -8.72
C ALA A 27 24.73 25.57 -9.39
N PRO A 28 25.26 24.54 -8.71
CA PRO A 28 25.15 23.19 -9.23
C PRO A 28 23.66 22.88 -9.44
N LEU A 29 23.30 22.50 -10.66
CA LEU A 29 22.04 21.85 -10.94
C LEU A 29 21.96 20.65 -9.99
N GLU A 30 20.94 20.60 -9.13
CA GLU A 30 20.61 19.38 -8.41
C GLU A 30 20.46 18.27 -9.45
N VAL A 31 21.36 17.30 -9.40
CA VAL A 31 21.13 16.00 -10.01
C VAL A 31 19.94 15.44 -9.26
N ALA A 32 18.76 15.55 -9.86
CA ALA A 32 17.58 14.84 -9.42
C ALA A 32 18.01 13.38 -9.27
N ALA A 33 17.94 12.88 -8.03
CA ALA A 33 18.15 11.47 -7.76
C ALA A 33 17.21 10.69 -8.68
N GLU A 34 17.79 9.77 -9.45
CA GLU A 34 17.06 8.79 -10.23
C GLU A 34 16.06 8.12 -9.28
N SER A 35 14.77 8.30 -9.56
CA SER A 35 13.70 7.79 -8.71
C SER A 35 13.66 6.27 -8.86
N GLU A 36 14.02 5.53 -7.81
CA GLU A 36 13.85 4.06 -7.67
C GLU A 36 12.34 3.69 -7.54
N GLN A 37 11.48 4.24 -8.39
CA GLN A 37 10.05 3.95 -8.39
C GLN A 37 9.56 3.72 -9.83
N LEU A 38 8.99 2.53 -10.06
CA LEU A 38 8.30 2.22 -11.30
C LEU A 38 6.98 3.01 -11.37
N SER A 39 6.92 3.94 -12.33
CA SER A 39 5.72 4.75 -12.61
C SER A 39 4.76 3.99 -13.53
N PHE A 40 3.50 3.86 -13.11
CA PHE A 40 2.44 3.22 -13.92
C PHE A 40 1.56 4.23 -14.68
N LEU A 41 2.02 5.48 -14.83
CA LEU A 41 1.33 6.44 -15.69
C LEU A 41 1.34 5.92 -17.13
N PRO A 42 0.20 5.92 -17.85
CA PRO A 42 0.17 5.50 -19.25
C PRO A 42 1.10 6.41 -20.06
N THR A 43 2.23 5.87 -20.51
CA THR A 43 3.04 6.55 -21.51
C THR A 43 2.28 6.49 -22.84
N PRO A 44 2.26 7.57 -23.64
CA PRO A 44 1.70 7.53 -24.98
C PRO A 44 2.41 6.42 -25.76
N ASN A 45 1.65 5.41 -26.17
CA ASN A 45 2.17 4.28 -26.93
C ASN A 45 2.88 4.83 -28.18
N PRO A 46 4.21 4.65 -28.35
CA PRO A 46 4.84 4.96 -29.61
C PRO A 46 4.27 3.98 -30.62
N ALA A 47 3.42 4.47 -31.51
CA ALA A 47 2.87 3.68 -32.58
C ALA A 47 4.02 3.05 -33.38
N THR A 48 3.81 1.80 -33.79
CA THR A 48 4.56 0.99 -34.77
C THR A 48 5.83 0.28 -34.29
N GLY A 49 5.62 -1.01 -34.00
CA GLY A 49 6.68 -2.01 -33.78
C GLY A 49 6.15 -3.19 -33.00
N SER A 50 5.04 -3.81 -33.42
CA SER A 50 4.59 -5.06 -32.81
C SER A 50 5.60 -6.15 -33.16
N SER A 51 6.62 -6.33 -32.32
CA SER A 51 7.27 -7.63 -32.20
C SER A 51 6.16 -8.65 -31.95
N PRO A 52 6.07 -9.74 -32.72
CA PRO A 52 5.11 -10.79 -32.41
C PRO A 52 5.40 -11.24 -30.97
N SER A 53 4.40 -11.12 -30.09
CA SER A 53 4.46 -11.70 -28.76
C SER A 53 4.92 -13.14 -28.91
N VAL A 54 5.88 -13.56 -28.09
CA VAL A 54 6.35 -14.96 -28.11
C VAL A 54 5.11 -15.83 -27.93
N PRO A 55 4.81 -16.77 -28.85
CA PRO A 55 3.63 -17.61 -28.71
C PRO A 55 3.62 -18.28 -27.33
N GLY A 56 2.64 -17.95 -26.49
CA GLY A 56 2.54 -18.42 -25.09
C GLY A 56 2.80 -17.38 -24.00
N THR A 57 3.09 -16.11 -24.34
CA THR A 57 3.20 -15.01 -23.35
C THR A 57 1.90 -14.25 -23.12
N ASP A 58 0.93 -14.40 -24.03
CA ASP A 58 -0.41 -13.83 -23.86
C ASP A 58 -1.26 -14.81 -23.05
N HIS A 59 -1.73 -14.38 -21.88
CA HIS A 59 -2.70 -15.10 -21.06
C HIS A 59 -4.09 -14.45 -21.24
N PRO A 60 -4.73 -14.53 -22.43
CA PRO A 60 -5.99 -13.82 -22.69
C PRO A 60 -7.12 -14.28 -21.77
N ASN A 61 -7.00 -15.47 -21.19
CA ASN A 61 -7.93 -16.03 -20.23
C ASN A 61 -7.61 -15.67 -18.77
N LEU A 62 -6.57 -14.87 -18.49
CA LEU A 62 -6.17 -14.53 -17.12
C LEU A 62 -7.28 -13.84 -16.34
N ILE A 63 -8.03 -12.93 -16.98
CA ILE A 63 -9.17 -12.24 -16.35
C ILE A 63 -10.24 -13.25 -15.91
N PHE A 64 -10.61 -14.18 -16.79
CA PHE A 64 -11.60 -15.21 -16.47
C PHE A 64 -11.08 -16.21 -15.43
N ALA A 65 -9.78 -16.55 -15.48
CA ALA A 65 -9.15 -17.43 -14.50
C ALA A 65 -9.05 -16.77 -13.12
N SER A 66 -8.70 -15.48 -13.04
CA SER A 66 -8.70 -14.70 -11.79
C SER A 66 -10.12 -14.63 -11.22
N PHE A 67 -11.11 -14.27 -12.05
CA PHE A 67 -12.51 -14.23 -11.61
C PHE A 67 -13.02 -15.60 -11.13
N ALA A 68 -12.71 -16.69 -11.84
CA ALA A 68 -13.06 -18.03 -11.41
C ALA A 68 -12.29 -18.48 -10.15
N GLY A 69 -11.11 -17.92 -9.92
CA GLY A 69 -10.22 -18.23 -8.80
C GLY A 69 -10.48 -17.42 -7.53
N LEU A 70 -11.39 -16.44 -7.57
CA LEU A 70 -11.71 -15.63 -6.39
C LEU A 70 -12.15 -16.51 -5.23
N LEU A 71 -11.63 -16.19 -4.05
CA LEU A 71 -11.91 -16.93 -2.83
C LEU A 71 -11.53 -18.43 -2.86
N GLN A 72 -10.66 -18.88 -3.79
CA GLN A 72 -10.19 -20.28 -3.88
C GLN A 72 -8.69 -20.45 -3.64
N GLN A 73 -8.26 -21.45 -2.89
CA GLN A 73 -6.85 -21.60 -2.47
C GLN A 73 -5.87 -21.73 -3.61
N TRP A 74 -6.03 -22.77 -4.42
CA TRP A 74 -5.05 -23.12 -5.43
C TRP A 74 -4.79 -22.03 -6.49
N PRO A 75 -5.81 -21.41 -7.10
CA PRO A 75 -5.59 -20.36 -8.09
C PRO A 75 -4.76 -19.19 -7.54
N ASN A 76 -5.03 -18.79 -6.30
CA ASN A 76 -4.34 -17.69 -5.63
C ASN A 76 -2.92 -18.05 -5.18
N THR A 77 -2.65 -19.31 -4.85
CA THR A 77 -1.28 -19.79 -4.58
C THR A 77 -0.45 -19.85 -5.86
N TYR A 78 -1.05 -20.21 -6.99
CA TYR A 78 -0.34 -20.24 -8.28
C TYR A 78 -0.02 -18.83 -8.79
N ALA A 79 -1.02 -17.93 -8.77
CA ALA A 79 -0.87 -16.53 -9.13
C ALA A 79 -0.66 -15.66 -7.88
N TYR A 80 0.46 -15.88 -7.18
CA TYR A 80 0.68 -15.38 -5.82
C TYR A 80 0.67 -13.86 -5.65
N SER A 81 1.11 -13.07 -6.64
CA SER A 81 1.09 -11.60 -6.54
C SER A 81 -0.33 -11.03 -6.57
N GLY A 82 -1.27 -11.77 -7.15
CA GLY A 82 -2.58 -11.24 -7.49
C GLY A 82 -2.49 -10.09 -8.51
N HIS A 83 -3.64 -9.66 -9.00
CA HIS A 83 -3.79 -8.47 -9.84
C HIS A 83 -5.21 -7.88 -9.80
N SER A 84 -6.11 -8.46 -9.00
CA SER A 84 -7.51 -8.07 -8.93
C SER A 84 -7.87 -7.54 -7.55
N ILE A 85 -8.53 -6.38 -7.54
CA ILE A 85 -9.13 -5.75 -6.36
C ILE A 85 -10.63 -5.73 -6.58
N ILE A 86 -11.38 -6.46 -5.76
CA ILE A 86 -12.82 -6.70 -5.98
C ILE A 86 -13.63 -6.23 -4.78
N PRO A 87 -14.65 -5.38 -4.96
CA PRO A 87 -15.56 -5.05 -3.88
C PRO A 87 -16.36 -6.29 -3.46
N GLY A 88 -16.54 -6.47 -2.17
CA GLY A 88 -17.21 -7.62 -1.59
C GLY A 88 -18.06 -7.26 -0.39
N VAL A 89 -18.83 -8.25 0.06
CA VAL A 89 -19.67 -8.13 1.25
C VAL A 89 -19.51 -9.39 2.08
N VAL A 90 -19.18 -9.25 3.36
CA VAL A 90 -19.32 -10.33 4.34
C VAL A 90 -20.77 -10.32 4.83
N PRO A 91 -21.55 -11.39 4.66
CA PRO A 91 -22.94 -11.43 5.09
C PRO A 91 -23.11 -11.26 6.60
N ARG A 92 -24.27 -10.72 7.00
CA ARG A 92 -24.67 -10.73 8.42
C ARG A 92 -24.74 -12.17 8.93
N GLY A 93 -24.28 -12.40 10.16
CA GLY A 93 -24.26 -13.69 10.82
C GLY A 93 -23.08 -14.58 10.42
N THR A 94 -22.15 -14.09 9.59
CA THR A 94 -20.89 -14.79 9.35
C THR A 94 -20.08 -14.85 10.65
N LEU A 95 -19.69 -16.05 11.04
CA LEU A 95 -18.78 -16.27 12.15
C LEU A 95 -17.35 -15.92 11.74
N LEU A 96 -16.68 -15.17 12.61
CA LEU A 96 -15.33 -14.68 12.43
C LEU A 96 -14.54 -15.04 13.69
N TYR A 97 -13.28 -15.41 13.51
CA TYR A 97 -12.45 -15.94 14.60
C TYR A 97 -11.24 -15.04 14.81
N HIS A 98 -10.89 -14.80 16.07
CA HIS A 98 -9.71 -14.03 16.46
C HIS A 98 -8.90 -14.82 17.48
N GLY A 99 -7.66 -15.14 17.16
CA GLY A 99 -6.70 -15.68 18.11
C GLY A 99 -6.01 -14.51 18.77
N THR A 100 -5.68 -14.61 20.05
CA THR A 100 -4.85 -13.61 20.72
C THR A 100 -4.02 -14.27 21.79
N ASN A 101 -2.80 -13.79 21.97
CA ASN A 101 -1.92 -14.26 23.05
C ASN A 101 -1.77 -13.21 24.15
N HIS A 102 -2.68 -12.22 24.18
CA HIS A 102 -2.72 -11.28 25.28
C HIS A 102 -2.92 -12.03 26.61
N GLN A 103 -2.38 -11.46 27.69
CA GLN A 103 -2.45 -12.08 29.01
C GLN A 103 -3.90 -12.45 29.34
N SER A 104 -4.13 -13.59 29.98
CA SER A 104 -5.47 -14.13 30.32
C SER A 104 -6.40 -13.20 31.14
N GLN A 105 -5.94 -11.98 31.47
CA GLN A 105 -6.66 -10.93 32.19
C GLN A 105 -7.11 -9.78 31.28
N THR A 106 -6.71 -9.73 30.01
CA THR A 106 -7.23 -8.74 29.06
C THR A 106 -8.52 -9.26 28.42
N PRO A 107 -9.56 -8.41 28.30
CA PRO A 107 -10.77 -8.76 27.57
C PRO A 107 -10.46 -9.00 26.09
N PRO A 108 -11.36 -9.73 25.38
CA PRO A 108 -11.28 -9.83 23.93
C PRO A 108 -11.23 -8.43 23.28
N PRO A 109 -10.49 -8.26 22.16
CA PRO A 109 -10.46 -6.98 21.46
C PRO A 109 -11.87 -6.51 21.10
N SER A 110 -12.18 -5.27 21.44
CA SER A 110 -13.50 -4.67 21.21
C SER A 110 -13.41 -3.31 20.51
N GLU A 111 -12.19 -2.83 20.26
CA GLU A 111 -11.92 -1.56 19.60
C GLU A 111 -10.65 -1.65 18.76
N GLY A 112 -10.50 -0.73 17.81
CA GLY A 112 -9.31 -0.64 16.98
C GLY A 112 -9.31 -1.57 15.76
N LEU A 113 -8.17 -1.54 15.07
CA LEU A 113 -7.89 -2.33 13.88
C LEU A 113 -7.34 -3.69 14.30
N GLU A 114 -7.95 -4.75 13.78
CA GLU A 114 -7.59 -6.12 14.17
C GLU A 114 -7.85 -7.11 13.03
N TRP A 115 -7.25 -8.31 13.15
CA TRP A 115 -7.36 -9.38 12.16
C TRP A 115 -8.32 -10.47 12.63
N LEU A 116 -9.25 -10.82 11.76
CA LEU A 116 -10.18 -11.93 11.91
C LEU A 116 -9.89 -13.00 10.85
N ALA A 117 -10.34 -14.22 11.08
CA ALA A 117 -10.32 -15.30 10.10
C ALA A 117 -11.70 -15.90 9.92
N PHE A 118 -11.92 -16.52 8.76
CA PHE A 118 -13.18 -17.22 8.45
C PHE A 118 -13.24 -18.64 9.00
N ASN A 119 -12.16 -19.11 9.64
CA ASN A 119 -12.09 -20.40 10.32
C ASN A 119 -11.15 -20.31 11.54
N PRO A 120 -11.41 -21.10 12.59
CA PRO A 120 -10.65 -21.04 13.83
C PRO A 120 -9.19 -21.49 13.67
N GLU A 121 -8.90 -22.42 12.76
CA GLU A 121 -7.54 -22.93 12.54
C GLU A 121 -6.62 -21.86 11.99
N TYR A 122 -7.09 -21.09 11.00
CA TYR A 122 -6.30 -20.01 10.41
C TYR A 122 -6.18 -18.82 11.37
N SER A 123 -7.22 -18.55 12.17
CA SER A 123 -7.15 -17.57 13.26
C SER A 123 -6.00 -17.85 14.22
N TYR A 124 -5.80 -19.13 14.55
CA TYR A 124 -4.67 -19.58 15.36
C TYR A 124 -3.34 -19.34 14.65
N VAL A 125 -3.23 -19.66 13.35
CA VAL A 125 -2.00 -19.47 12.56
C VAL A 125 -1.55 -18.00 12.52
N ILE A 126 -2.47 -17.04 12.37
CA ILE A 126 -2.16 -15.61 12.35
C ILE A 126 -1.43 -15.19 13.64
N HIS A 127 -1.79 -15.76 14.78
CA HIS A 127 -1.27 -15.38 16.10
C HIS A 127 -0.21 -16.34 16.67
N ALA A 128 -0.08 -17.55 16.13
CA ALA A 128 0.84 -18.59 16.61
C ALA A 128 2.33 -18.21 16.52
N HIS A 129 2.66 -17.15 15.77
CA HIS A 129 4.03 -16.60 15.72
C HIS A 129 4.42 -15.81 16.99
N ARG A 130 3.49 -15.62 17.94
CA ARG A 130 3.74 -14.96 19.21
C ARG A 130 3.93 -15.97 20.33
N LEU A 131 4.78 -15.64 21.31
CA LEU A 131 5.00 -16.49 22.48
C LEU A 131 3.79 -16.41 23.44
N GLY A 132 3.41 -17.54 24.04
CA GLY A 132 2.37 -17.60 25.07
C GLY A 132 1.23 -18.57 24.73
N GLN A 133 0.25 -18.65 25.63
CA GLN A 133 -1.02 -19.32 25.35
C GLN A 133 -1.83 -18.45 24.40
N VAL A 134 -2.45 -19.07 23.39
CA VAL A 134 -3.37 -18.40 22.47
C VAL A 134 -4.79 -18.72 22.90
N ASP A 135 -5.54 -17.68 23.25
CA ASP A 135 -6.98 -17.74 23.44
C ASP A 135 -7.69 -17.46 22.11
N LEU A 136 -8.82 -18.13 21.89
CA LEU A 136 -9.59 -18.03 20.66
C LEU A 136 -10.97 -17.46 20.96
N TYR A 137 -11.29 -16.35 20.31
CA TYR A 137 -12.59 -15.69 20.39
C TYR A 137 -13.36 -15.88 19.08
N THR A 138 -14.68 -15.97 19.21
CA THR A 138 -15.61 -16.03 18.08
C THR A 138 -16.45 -14.76 18.10
N TYR A 139 -16.46 -14.07 16.97
CA TYR A 139 -17.28 -12.91 16.68
C TYR A 139 -18.30 -13.25 15.60
N THR A 140 -19.31 -12.40 15.48
CA THR A 140 -20.30 -12.48 14.40
C THR A 140 -20.47 -11.14 13.71
N ALA A 141 -20.62 -11.17 12.38
CA ALA A 141 -20.98 -9.97 11.64
C ALA A 141 -22.42 -9.54 11.99
N THR A 142 -22.60 -8.40 12.67
CA THR A 142 -23.91 -7.92 13.11
C THR A 142 -24.75 -7.35 11.96
N ARG A 143 -24.08 -7.01 10.84
CA ARG A 143 -24.66 -6.55 9.57
C ARG A 143 -23.81 -7.01 8.39
N ALA A 144 -24.25 -6.69 7.18
CA ALA A 144 -23.41 -6.82 6.00
C ALA A 144 -22.20 -5.89 6.10
N LEU A 145 -20.99 -6.45 6.01
CA LEU A 145 -19.73 -5.72 6.11
C LEU A 145 -19.19 -5.43 4.72
N ARG A 146 -18.93 -4.15 4.40
CA ARG A 146 -18.40 -3.78 3.09
C ARG A 146 -16.90 -3.97 3.10
N VAL A 147 -16.38 -4.77 2.18
CA VAL A 147 -14.95 -5.10 2.13
C VAL A 147 -14.43 -4.94 0.71
N ILE A 148 -13.12 -4.86 0.58
CA ILE A 148 -12.45 -5.19 -0.69
C ILE A 148 -11.70 -6.50 -0.53
N TYR A 149 -11.57 -7.24 -1.62
CA TYR A 149 -10.80 -8.47 -1.70
C TYR A 149 -9.60 -8.27 -2.61
N PHE A 150 -8.41 -8.62 -2.12
CA PHE A 150 -7.21 -8.75 -2.94
C PHE A 150 -6.99 -10.23 -3.26
N ASP A 151 -6.91 -10.57 -4.54
CA ASP A 151 -6.54 -11.93 -4.96
C ASP A 151 -5.02 -12.19 -4.74
N GLY A 152 -4.57 -13.36 -5.18
CA GLY A 152 -3.24 -13.89 -4.86
C GLY A 152 -3.09 -14.27 -3.38
N GLN A 153 -1.84 -14.29 -2.94
CA GLN A 153 -1.46 -14.48 -1.56
C GLN A 153 -1.21 -13.12 -0.89
N SER A 154 -2.15 -12.19 -1.03
CA SER A 154 -2.06 -10.79 -0.58
C SER A 154 -1.90 -10.56 0.93
N SER A 155 -1.88 -11.61 1.75
CA SER A 155 -1.52 -11.56 3.17
C SER A 155 -0.19 -12.23 3.49
N SER A 156 0.52 -12.78 2.50
CA SER A 156 1.84 -13.37 2.70
C SER A 156 2.86 -12.26 2.91
N LEU A 157 3.49 -12.29 4.09
CA LEU A 157 4.48 -11.29 4.45
C LEU A 157 5.81 -11.58 3.77
N GLY A 158 6.50 -10.53 3.35
CA GLY A 158 7.80 -10.64 2.70
C GLY A 158 7.71 -10.80 1.18
N THR A 159 8.42 -11.79 0.64
CA THR A 159 8.74 -11.86 -0.79
C THR A 159 8.32 -13.20 -1.41
N PRO A 160 7.98 -13.24 -2.70
CA PRO A 160 8.03 -12.15 -3.68
C PRO A 160 6.68 -11.43 -3.86
N GLY A 161 6.68 -10.09 -3.86
CA GLY A 161 5.62 -9.25 -4.42
C GLY A 161 4.17 -9.53 -4.02
N PHE A 162 3.93 -10.25 -2.92
CA PHE A 162 2.61 -10.74 -2.53
C PHE A 162 1.61 -9.60 -2.29
N MET A 163 2.12 -8.46 -1.80
CA MET A 163 1.33 -7.32 -1.37
C MET A 163 1.41 -6.16 -2.37
N ASP A 164 1.93 -6.38 -3.57
CA ASP A 164 2.15 -5.32 -4.58
C ASP A 164 0.84 -4.61 -4.94
N SER A 165 -0.26 -5.36 -5.08
CA SER A 165 -1.59 -4.78 -5.34
C SER A 165 -2.05 -3.81 -4.24
N GLN A 166 -1.68 -4.07 -2.98
CA GLN A 166 -1.98 -3.15 -1.87
C GLN A 166 -1.08 -1.90 -1.95
N SER A 167 0.21 -2.08 -2.24
CA SER A 167 1.15 -0.97 -2.40
C SER A 167 0.75 -0.04 -3.56
N VAL A 168 0.31 -0.61 -4.69
CA VAL A 168 -0.23 0.18 -5.81
C VAL A 168 -1.49 0.94 -5.40
N LEU A 169 -2.41 0.32 -4.65
CA LEU A 169 -3.60 1.01 -4.18
C LEU A 169 -3.27 2.18 -3.24
N ILE A 170 -2.28 2.01 -2.36
CA ILE A 170 -1.92 3.01 -1.35
C ILE A 170 -1.05 4.12 -1.93
N ASN A 171 0.02 3.76 -2.65
CA ASN A 171 1.08 4.68 -3.07
C ASN A 171 1.06 4.98 -4.59
N GLY A 172 0.31 4.22 -5.38
CA GLY A 172 0.37 4.28 -6.84
C GLY A 172 1.64 3.68 -7.46
N THR A 173 2.54 3.13 -6.64
CA THR A 173 3.82 2.56 -7.05
C THR A 173 4.19 1.35 -6.19
N ILE A 174 5.17 0.57 -6.65
CA ILE A 174 5.78 -0.53 -5.91
C ILE A 174 7.25 -0.20 -5.64
N SER A 175 7.76 -0.63 -4.48
CA SER A 175 9.18 -0.54 -4.15
C SER A 175 9.98 -1.53 -4.99
N GLU A 176 11.11 -1.10 -5.55
CA GLU A 176 12.05 -2.00 -6.22
C GLU A 176 12.74 -2.96 -5.22
N ARG A 177 12.82 -2.56 -3.95
CA ARG A 177 13.31 -3.43 -2.88
C ARG A 177 12.16 -4.27 -2.35
N PHE A 178 12.32 -5.59 -2.47
CA PHE A 178 11.39 -6.56 -1.92
C PHE A 178 11.56 -6.72 -0.41
N GLY A 179 10.44 -6.82 0.30
CA GLY A 179 10.38 -7.08 1.74
C GLY A 179 10.50 -5.83 2.62
N ASP A 180 10.06 -5.95 3.86
CA ASP A 180 9.95 -4.82 4.81
C ASP A 180 11.16 -4.71 5.76
N ASP A 181 12.38 -4.99 5.29
CA ASP A 181 13.63 -5.03 6.09
C ASP A 181 13.55 -5.91 7.36
N GLY A 182 12.74 -6.97 7.33
CA GLY A 182 12.49 -7.82 8.50
C GLY A 182 11.50 -7.24 9.53
N ARG A 183 10.94 -6.04 9.30
CA ARG A 183 9.93 -5.39 10.13
C ARG A 183 8.49 -5.68 9.66
N TYR A 184 8.24 -6.91 9.22
CA TYR A 184 6.97 -7.31 8.58
C TYR A 184 5.73 -6.95 9.39
N ILE A 185 5.77 -7.12 10.72
CA ILE A 185 4.63 -6.81 11.57
C ILE A 185 4.29 -5.32 11.55
N GLN A 186 5.29 -4.44 11.75
CA GLN A 186 5.04 -3.00 11.73
C GLN A 186 4.52 -2.55 10.36
N ALA A 187 5.16 -3.04 9.29
CA ALA A 187 4.76 -2.72 7.94
C ALA A 187 3.33 -3.15 7.62
N GLU A 188 2.87 -4.29 8.17
CA GLU A 188 1.48 -4.72 8.02
C GLU A 188 0.48 -3.80 8.72
N TYR A 189 0.79 -3.36 9.94
CA TYR A 189 -0.07 -2.39 10.63
C TYR A 189 -0.10 -1.04 9.88
N ASP A 190 1.05 -0.55 9.42
CA ASP A 190 1.13 0.69 8.65
C ASP A 190 0.28 0.59 7.36
N ARG A 191 0.43 -0.53 6.62
CA ARG A 191 -0.36 -0.80 5.40
C ARG A 191 -1.85 -0.91 5.70
N ALA A 192 -2.21 -1.60 6.78
CA ALA A 192 -3.60 -1.75 7.21
C ALA A 192 -4.24 -0.40 7.56
N HIS A 193 -3.52 0.48 8.25
CA HIS A 193 -3.98 1.83 8.56
C HIS A 193 -4.20 2.67 7.29
N GLU A 194 -3.29 2.62 6.31
CA GLU A 194 -3.50 3.31 5.03
C GLU A 194 -4.70 2.76 4.26
N LEU A 195 -4.89 1.43 4.22
CA LEU A 195 -6.07 0.81 3.61
C LEU A 195 -7.36 1.26 4.30
N CYS A 196 -7.37 1.40 5.62
CA CYS A 196 -8.52 1.91 6.36
C CYS A 196 -8.83 3.38 6.04
N LYS A 197 -7.82 4.23 5.88
CA LYS A 197 -8.01 5.64 5.44
C LYS A 197 -8.63 5.71 4.03
N ILE A 198 -8.20 4.83 3.12
CA ILE A 198 -8.81 4.72 1.79
C ILE A 198 -10.25 4.20 1.91
N GLY A 199 -10.48 3.22 2.79
CA GLY A 199 -11.80 2.67 3.09
C GLY A 199 -12.81 3.71 3.55
N GLU A 200 -12.40 4.62 4.42
CA GLU A 200 -13.24 5.75 4.86
C GLU A 200 -13.70 6.63 3.68
N GLN A 201 -12.84 6.82 2.68
CA GLN A 201 -13.16 7.64 1.52
C GLN A 201 -14.00 6.88 0.48
N TRP A 202 -13.72 5.59 0.27
CA TRP A 202 -14.29 4.80 -0.83
C TRP A 202 -15.46 3.91 -0.39
N GLY A 203 -15.69 3.79 0.91
CA GLY A 203 -16.86 3.14 1.50
C GLY A 203 -16.68 1.67 1.86
N PHE A 204 -15.46 1.13 1.89
CA PHE A 204 -15.18 -0.20 2.48
C PHE A 204 -14.64 -0.06 3.91
N GLU A 205 -14.80 -1.11 4.70
CA GLU A 205 -14.60 -1.09 6.16
C GLU A 205 -13.57 -2.14 6.61
N GLY A 206 -13.15 -2.99 5.67
CA GLY A 206 -12.12 -4.00 5.88
C GLY A 206 -11.66 -4.62 4.57
N VAL A 207 -10.66 -5.50 4.70
CA VAL A 207 -9.96 -6.11 3.58
C VAL A 207 -9.91 -7.61 3.77
N VAL A 208 -10.41 -8.35 2.79
CA VAL A 208 -10.26 -9.81 2.72
C VAL A 208 -9.02 -10.12 1.88
N ARG A 209 -8.16 -10.99 2.40
CA ARG A 209 -6.91 -11.40 1.74
C ARG A 209 -6.46 -12.75 2.27
N ARG A 210 -5.41 -13.34 1.67
CA ARG A 210 -4.97 -14.70 1.99
C ARG A 210 -3.46 -14.84 2.11
N ASN A 211 -3.01 -15.74 2.99
CA ASN A 211 -1.75 -16.48 2.81
C ASN A 211 -2.02 -17.99 2.54
N THR A 212 -2.18 -18.80 3.59
CA THR A 212 -2.60 -20.21 3.48
C THR A 212 -4.11 -20.37 3.71
N GLY A 213 -4.74 -19.42 4.40
CA GLY A 213 -6.18 -19.27 4.59
C GLY A 213 -6.61 -17.82 4.35
N PHE A 214 -7.92 -17.55 4.44
CA PHE A 214 -8.46 -16.19 4.33
C PHE A 214 -8.53 -15.51 5.69
N GLU A 215 -8.07 -14.27 5.71
CA GLU A 215 -8.27 -13.32 6.80
C GLU A 215 -9.16 -12.16 6.35
N LEU A 216 -9.75 -11.52 7.36
CA LEU A 216 -10.40 -10.23 7.29
C LEU A 216 -9.61 -9.27 8.18
N MET A 217 -8.88 -8.34 7.58
CA MET A 217 -8.35 -7.17 8.27
C MET A 217 -9.51 -6.18 8.44
N TRP A 218 -9.90 -5.91 9.68
CA TRP A 218 -11.06 -5.07 9.99
C TRP A 218 -10.62 -3.77 10.67
N CYS A 219 -11.12 -2.63 10.16
CA CYS A 219 -10.58 -1.33 10.54
C CYS A 219 -11.01 -0.85 11.94
N ASP A 220 -12.17 -1.29 12.43
CA ASP A 220 -12.74 -0.81 13.68
C ASP A 220 -13.68 -1.85 14.31
N PHE A 221 -13.20 -2.52 15.35
CA PHE A 221 -13.95 -3.54 16.09
C PHE A 221 -15.17 -3.00 16.85
N THR A 222 -15.31 -1.68 17.02
CA THR A 222 -16.54 -1.09 17.57
C THR A 222 -17.71 -1.13 16.56
N LYS A 223 -17.45 -1.52 15.30
CA LYS A 223 -18.42 -1.47 14.21
C LYS A 223 -18.61 -2.83 13.56
N GLY A 224 -19.86 -3.29 13.50
CA GLY A 224 -20.26 -4.39 12.62
C GLY A 224 -19.87 -5.79 13.07
N VAL A 225 -19.12 -5.94 14.16
CA VAL A 225 -18.74 -7.22 14.77
C VAL A 225 -19.07 -7.21 16.27
N GLU A 226 -19.43 -8.37 16.83
CA GLU A 226 -19.68 -8.60 18.27
C GLU A 226 -19.35 -10.03 18.69
#